data_AF-A0A8B9RVS5-F1
#
_entry.id   AF-A0A8B9RVS5-F1
#
_cell.length_a   1.000
_cell.length_b   1.000
_cell.length_c   1.000
_cell.angle_alpha   90.00
_cell.angle_beta   90.00
_cell.angle_gamma   90.00
#
_symmetry.space_group_name_H-M   'P 1'
#
loop_
_entity.id
_entity.type
_entity.pdbx_description
1 polymer ?
#
loop_
_entity_poly.entity_id
_entity_poly.type
_entity_poly.pdbx_seq_one_letter_code
_entity_poly.pdbx_strand_id
1 'polypeptide(L)'
;MQKHSQKEHLYKLLVIGDLGVGKTSIIKRYVHQNFSPHYRATIGVDFALKVLSWDAETVVRLQLWDIAGQERFGNMTRVYYREAMGAFIVFDVTRPATFEAVTKWKEDLDSKLVLPNGKPVPTVLLANKCDQGIDVLMNNGIKMDQFCKENGFVGWFETSAKVKFSFLFQCFFKYRETGSYNSSFGQNAYLAKLL
;
A
#
# COMPACT_ATOMS: atom_id res chain seq x y z
N MET A 1 -30.48 -7.10 -26.86
CA MET A 1 -29.44 -7.38 -25.85
C MET A 1 -29.00 -6.04 -25.26
N GLN A 2 -29.42 -5.73 -24.03
CA GLN A 2 -28.94 -4.52 -23.34
C GLN A 2 -27.46 -4.73 -22.98
N LYS A 3 -26.57 -3.86 -23.44
CA LYS A 3 -25.20 -3.76 -22.92
C LYS A 3 -25.33 -3.31 -21.47
N HIS A 4 -25.23 -4.21 -20.50
CA HIS A 4 -24.96 -3.81 -19.13
C HIS A 4 -23.61 -3.09 -19.13
N SER A 5 -23.60 -1.77 -18.93
CA SER A 5 -22.35 -1.03 -18.83
C SER A 5 -21.71 -1.39 -17.49
N GLN A 6 -20.55 -2.06 -17.54
CA GLN A 6 -19.79 -2.30 -16.31
C GLN A 6 -19.37 -0.97 -15.68
N LYS A 7 -19.54 -0.83 -14.37
CA LYS A 7 -19.05 0.30 -13.58
C LYS A 7 -17.54 0.21 -13.50
N GLU A 8 -16.85 1.23 -13.99
CA GLU A 8 -15.39 1.31 -13.90
C GLU A 8 -14.96 2.32 -12.82
N HIS A 9 -14.07 1.87 -11.93
CA HIS A 9 -13.41 2.72 -10.96
C HIS A 9 -11.91 2.77 -11.20
N LEU A 10 -11.31 3.95 -11.11
CA LEU A 10 -9.86 4.16 -11.23
C LEU A 10 -9.32 4.69 -9.90
N TYR A 11 -8.30 4.04 -9.34
CA TYR A 11 -7.68 4.47 -8.08
C TYR A 11 -6.18 4.65 -8.22
N LYS A 12 -5.70 5.85 -7.92
CA LYS A 12 -4.28 6.13 -7.76
C LYS A 12 -3.83 5.85 -6.33
N LEU A 13 -2.87 4.93 -6.19
CA LEU A 13 -2.27 4.53 -4.93
C LEU A 13 -0.77 4.77 -4.98
N LEU A 14 -0.27 5.55 -4.02
CA LEU A 14 1.16 5.77 -3.86
C LEU A 14 1.80 4.58 -3.14
N VAL A 15 3.01 4.22 -3.53
CA VAL A 15 3.85 3.29 -2.78
C VAL A 15 5.16 4.02 -2.45
N ILE A 16 5.30 4.42 -1.19
CA ILE A 16 6.39 5.26 -0.66
C ILE A 16 7.11 4.57 0.49
N GLY A 17 8.27 5.10 0.88
CA GLY A 17 9.17 4.51 1.87
C GLY A 17 10.62 4.50 1.40
N ASP A 18 11.53 4.10 2.28
CA ASP A 18 12.97 4.21 2.04
C ASP A 18 13.51 3.36 0.88
N LEU A 19 14.77 3.60 0.52
CA LEU A 19 15.48 2.83 -0.48
C LEU A 19 15.60 1.36 -0.03
N GLY A 20 15.40 0.41 -0.95
CA GLY A 20 15.60 -1.02 -0.71
C GLY A 20 14.55 -1.71 0.18
N VAL A 21 13.48 -1.01 0.60
CA VAL A 21 12.41 -1.60 1.43
C VAL A 21 11.52 -2.58 0.67
N GLY A 22 11.56 -2.57 -0.67
CA GLY A 22 10.89 -3.55 -1.54
C GLY A 22 9.60 -3.07 -2.22
N LYS A 23 9.39 -1.76 -2.36
CA LYS A 23 8.24 -1.12 -3.04
C LYS A 23 8.02 -1.66 -4.46
N THR A 24 9.04 -1.59 -5.29
CA THR A 24 9.02 -2.13 -6.66
C THR A 24 8.74 -3.62 -6.70
N SER A 25 9.32 -4.40 -5.78
CA SER A 25 9.12 -5.86 -5.70
C SER A 25 7.68 -6.20 -5.30
N ILE A 26 7.09 -5.44 -4.38
CA ILE A 26 5.69 -5.53 -3.97
C ILE A 26 4.78 -5.29 -5.20
N ILE A 27 5.00 -4.19 -5.91
CA ILE A 27 4.19 -3.83 -7.10
C ILE A 27 4.32 -4.91 -8.17
N LYS A 28 5.56 -5.31 -8.51
CA LYS A 28 5.82 -6.35 -9.51
C LYS A 28 5.18 -7.68 -9.15
N ARG A 29 5.25 -8.08 -7.87
CA ARG A 29 4.60 -9.30 -7.40
C ARG A 29 3.08 -9.21 -7.57
N TYR A 30 2.47 -8.09 -7.21
CA TYR A 30 1.03 -7.94 -7.30
C TYR A 30 0.50 -7.92 -8.73
N VAL A 31 1.19 -7.19 -9.60
CA VAL A 31 0.78 -6.96 -10.98
C VAL A 31 1.10 -8.17 -11.86
N HIS A 32 2.34 -8.67 -11.80
CA HIS A 32 2.86 -9.67 -12.73
C HIS A 32 3.01 -11.07 -12.11
N GLN A 33 2.70 -11.26 -10.83
CA GLN A 33 2.98 -12.51 -10.09
C GLN A 33 4.45 -12.94 -10.16
N ASN A 34 5.35 -12.00 -10.44
CA ASN A 34 6.78 -12.24 -10.62
C ASN A 34 7.59 -11.59 -9.49
N PHE A 35 8.69 -12.22 -9.11
CA PHE A 35 9.66 -11.70 -8.17
C PHE A 35 11.08 -11.93 -8.70
N SER A 36 11.90 -10.88 -8.65
CA SER A 36 13.33 -10.99 -8.90
C SER A 36 14.09 -10.62 -7.63
N PRO A 37 15.05 -11.45 -7.19
CA PRO A 37 15.91 -11.12 -6.05
C PRO A 37 16.92 -10.02 -6.39
N HIS A 38 17.15 -9.72 -7.68
CA HIS A 38 18.08 -8.69 -8.10
C HIS A 38 17.48 -7.31 -7.87
N TYR A 39 18.05 -6.59 -6.90
CA TYR A 39 17.69 -5.21 -6.63
C TYR A 39 18.21 -4.28 -7.73
N ARG A 40 17.31 -3.44 -8.26
CA ARG A 40 17.65 -2.26 -9.06
C ARG A 40 16.94 -1.07 -8.42
N ALA A 41 17.67 -0.01 -8.13
CA ALA A 41 17.07 1.21 -7.59
C ALA A 41 16.13 1.84 -8.61
N THR A 42 14.93 2.21 -8.17
CA THR A 42 14.00 3.04 -8.96
C THR A 42 14.61 4.43 -9.10
N ILE A 43 14.62 4.96 -10.33
CA ILE A 43 15.03 6.33 -10.64
C ILE A 43 13.75 7.13 -10.87
N GLY A 44 13.52 8.17 -10.07
CA GLY A 44 12.31 8.98 -10.16
C GLY A 44 11.05 8.21 -9.75
N VAL A 45 10.16 7.97 -10.71
CA VAL A 45 8.86 7.33 -10.50
C VAL A 45 8.60 6.27 -11.57
N ASP A 46 8.03 5.14 -11.16
CA ASP A 46 7.52 4.11 -12.06
C ASP A 46 6.03 3.86 -11.81
N PHE A 47 5.34 3.35 -12.82
CA PHE A 47 3.89 3.16 -12.83
C PHE A 47 3.53 1.73 -13.21
N ALA A 48 2.61 1.12 -12.46
CA ALA A 48 2.00 -0.14 -12.85
C ALA A 48 0.48 -0.10 -12.72
N LEU A 49 -0.21 -0.75 -13.65
CA LEU A 49 -1.67 -0.89 -13.66
C LEU A 49 -2.07 -2.30 -13.26
N LYS A 50 -2.93 -2.43 -12.24
CA LYS A 50 -3.65 -3.68 -11.94
C LYS A 50 -5.13 -3.50 -12.26
N VAL A 51 -5.69 -4.39 -13.07
CA VAL A 51 -7.14 -4.48 -13.29
C VAL A 51 -7.69 -5.62 -12.45
N LEU A 52 -8.76 -5.36 -11.71
CA LEU A 52 -9.48 -6.30 -10.87
C LEU A 52 -10.94 -6.35 -11.32
N SER A 53 -11.46 -7.55 -11.58
CA SER A 53 -12.91 -7.77 -11.62
C SER A 53 -13.37 -7.86 -10.18
N TRP A 54 -14.06 -6.83 -9.70
CA TRP A 54 -14.49 -6.77 -8.30
C TRP A 54 -15.75 -7.61 -8.08
N ASP A 55 -16.73 -7.45 -8.97
CA ASP A 55 -17.93 -8.27 -9.06
C ASP A 55 -18.32 -8.42 -10.55
N ALA A 56 -19.51 -8.94 -10.83
CA ALA A 56 -20.00 -9.15 -12.21
C ALA A 56 -20.19 -7.85 -13.00
N GLU A 57 -20.45 -6.74 -12.31
CA GLU A 57 -20.76 -5.44 -12.90
C GLU A 57 -19.65 -4.40 -12.68
N THR A 58 -18.69 -4.64 -11.80
CA THR A 58 -17.71 -3.64 -11.35
C THR A 58 -16.28 -4.03 -11.68
N VAL A 59 -15.57 -3.15 -12.38
CA VAL A 59 -14.13 -3.26 -12.67
C VAL A 59 -13.37 -2.17 -11.93
N VAL A 60 -12.34 -2.57 -11.20
CA VAL A 60 -11.45 -1.67 -10.47
C VAL A 60 -10.06 -1.66 -11.11
N ARG A 61 -9.62 -0.48 -11.52
CA ARG A 61 -8.29 -0.21 -12.07
C ARG A 61 -7.43 0.48 -11.01
N LEU A 62 -6.40 -0.19 -10.54
CA LEU A 62 -5.45 0.35 -9.57
C LEU A 62 -4.19 0.84 -10.28
N GLN A 63 -3.93 2.13 -10.18
CA GLN A 63 -2.71 2.80 -10.60
C GLN A 63 -1.73 2.82 -9.42
N LEU A 64 -0.67 2.03 -9.52
CA LEU A 64 0.36 1.90 -8.49
C LEU A 64 1.56 2.77 -8.88
N TRP A 65 1.83 3.77 -8.06
CA TRP A 65 2.91 4.73 -8.28
C TRP A 65 4.09 4.38 -7.36
N ASP A 66 5.12 3.75 -7.94
CA ASP A 66 6.38 3.42 -7.26
C ASP A 66 7.26 4.67 -7.19
N ILE A 67 7.34 5.31 -6.02
CA ILE A 67 8.15 6.51 -5.86
C ILE A 67 9.52 6.10 -5.33
N ALA A 68 10.61 6.51 -5.99
CA ALA A 68 11.94 6.21 -5.51
C ALA A 68 12.17 6.77 -4.08
N GLY A 69 12.87 6.00 -3.24
CA GLY A 69 13.02 6.35 -1.82
C GLY A 69 13.81 7.64 -1.57
N GLN A 70 14.62 8.08 -2.54
CA GLN A 70 15.38 9.33 -2.44
C GLN A 70 14.55 10.56 -2.85
N GLU A 71 13.42 10.38 -3.54
CA GLU A 71 12.58 11.46 -4.07
C GLU A 71 11.73 12.16 -3.00
N ARG A 72 11.81 11.73 -1.73
CA ARG A 72 11.12 12.40 -0.61
C ARG A 72 11.47 13.88 -0.52
N PHE A 73 12.72 14.22 -0.81
CA PHE A 73 13.26 15.57 -0.74
C PHE A 73 13.24 16.29 -2.10
N GLY A 74 12.72 15.64 -3.14
CA GLY A 74 12.68 16.20 -4.48
C GLY A 74 11.60 17.26 -4.64
N ASN A 75 11.82 18.23 -5.54
CA ASN A 75 10.83 19.25 -5.85
C ASN A 75 9.56 18.68 -6.53
N MET A 76 9.66 17.47 -7.09
CA MET A 76 8.58 16.82 -7.85
C MET A 76 7.61 16.01 -6.99
N THR A 77 7.87 15.82 -5.68
CA THR A 77 7.04 14.95 -4.83
C THR A 77 5.57 15.38 -4.81
N ARG A 78 5.29 16.69 -4.79
CA ARG A 78 3.89 17.21 -4.84
C ARG A 78 3.18 16.81 -6.14
N VAL A 79 3.90 16.80 -7.27
CA VAL A 79 3.36 16.40 -8.58
C VAL A 79 3.03 14.91 -8.57
N TYR A 80 3.91 14.08 -8.01
CA TYR A 80 3.68 12.65 -7.91
C TYR A 80 2.51 12.30 -6.99
N TYR A 81 2.33 13.04 -5.89
CA TYR A 81 1.27 12.76 -4.91
C TYR A 81 -0.11 13.19 -5.39
N ARG A 82 -0.20 14.22 -6.24
CA ARG A 82 -1.46 14.79 -6.71
C ARG A 82 -2.48 13.73 -7.12
N GLU A 83 -3.71 13.89 -6.63
CA GLU A 83 -4.87 13.04 -6.92
C GLU A 83 -4.74 11.57 -6.47
N ALA A 84 -3.73 11.23 -5.66
CA ALA A 84 -3.71 9.93 -5.01
C ALA A 84 -4.88 9.81 -4.03
N MET A 85 -5.55 8.66 -4.08
CA MET A 85 -6.68 8.34 -3.21
C MET A 85 -6.27 7.50 -2.01
N GLY A 86 -5.05 6.96 -2.03
CA GLY A 86 -4.48 6.14 -0.97
C GLY A 86 -2.97 6.07 -1.05
N ALA A 87 -2.35 5.59 0.03
CA ALA A 87 -0.93 5.35 0.06
C ALA A 87 -0.58 4.07 0.84
N PHE A 88 0.48 3.41 0.40
CA PHE A 88 1.22 2.43 1.17
C PHE A 88 2.56 3.04 1.57
N ILE A 89 2.85 3.05 2.87
CA ILE A 89 4.19 3.34 3.37
C ILE A 89 4.84 2.01 3.71
N VAL A 90 5.97 1.71 3.07
CA VAL A 90 6.65 0.43 3.18
C VAL A 90 7.93 0.60 3.98
N PHE A 91 8.12 -0.26 4.97
CA PHE A 91 9.41 -0.41 5.65
C PHE A 91 9.90 -1.86 5.57
N ASP A 92 11.17 -2.03 5.89
CA ASP A 92 11.86 -3.32 5.90
C ASP A 92 12.03 -3.79 7.34
N VAL A 93 11.39 -4.92 7.70
CA VAL A 93 11.42 -5.44 9.07
C VAL A 93 12.83 -5.82 9.54
N THR A 94 13.76 -6.04 8.60
CA THR A 94 15.16 -6.36 8.90
C THR A 94 16.02 -5.11 9.12
N ARG A 95 15.48 -3.90 8.87
CA ARG A 95 16.19 -2.63 8.99
C ARG A 95 15.40 -1.61 9.81
N PRO A 96 15.64 -1.53 11.14
CA PRO A 96 14.90 -0.64 12.06
C PRO A 96 14.85 0.84 11.64
N ALA A 97 15.95 1.37 11.08
CA ALA A 97 15.98 2.75 10.59
C ALA A 97 14.89 3.07 9.54
N THR A 98 14.46 2.07 8.77
CA THR A 98 13.39 2.26 7.77
C THR A 98 12.01 2.36 8.41
N PHE A 99 11.82 1.79 9.61
CA PHE A 99 10.60 1.97 10.41
C PHE A 99 10.57 3.36 11.05
N GLU A 100 11.70 3.84 11.59
CA GLU A 100 11.82 5.20 12.13
C GLU A 100 11.53 6.28 11.06
N ALA A 101 11.81 5.98 9.79
CA ALA A 101 11.51 6.87 8.67
C ALA A 101 10.01 6.94 8.30
N VAL A 102 9.17 6.00 8.77
CA VAL A 102 7.75 5.90 8.38
C VAL A 102 6.94 7.14 8.77
N THR A 103 7.10 7.66 9.98
CA THR A 103 6.39 8.87 10.46
C THR A 103 6.73 10.07 9.62
N LYS A 104 8.02 10.22 9.35
CA LYS A 104 8.63 11.15 8.42
C LYS A 104 8.01 11.08 7.00
N TRP A 105 7.77 9.88 6.46
CA TRP A 105 7.06 9.71 5.18
C TRP A 105 5.56 10.05 5.28
N LYS A 106 4.93 9.77 6.42
CA LYS A 106 3.53 10.09 6.68
C LYS A 106 3.28 11.60 6.76
N GLU A 107 4.11 12.32 7.51
CA GLU A 107 4.10 13.77 7.60
C GLU A 107 4.29 14.43 6.22
N ASP A 108 5.22 13.88 5.42
CA ASP A 108 5.46 14.34 4.06
C ASP A 108 4.22 14.21 3.17
N LEU A 109 3.52 13.06 3.25
CA LEU A 109 2.27 12.81 2.53
C LEU A 109 1.17 13.78 2.99
N ASP A 110 0.91 13.85 4.29
CA ASP A 110 -0.19 14.63 4.86
C ASP A 110 -0.01 16.14 4.64
N SER A 111 1.22 16.63 4.62
CA SER A 111 1.52 18.05 4.33
C SER A 111 1.33 18.44 2.85
N LYS A 112 1.28 17.46 1.95
CA LYS A 112 1.24 17.68 0.50
C LYS A 112 -0.10 17.30 -0.12
N LEU A 113 -0.89 16.44 0.53
CA LEU A 113 -2.09 15.88 -0.06
C LEU A 113 -3.21 15.67 0.96
N VAL A 114 -4.37 16.24 0.64
CA VAL A 114 -5.63 16.08 1.37
C VAL A 114 -6.71 15.69 0.37
N LEU A 115 -7.63 14.81 0.79
CA LEU A 115 -8.75 14.42 -0.05
C LEU A 115 -9.76 15.58 -0.23
N PRO A 116 -10.65 15.53 -1.24
CA PRO A 116 -11.65 16.58 -1.47
C PRO A 116 -12.59 16.83 -0.27
N ASN A 117 -12.76 15.84 0.61
CA ASN A 117 -13.55 15.94 1.83
C ASN A 117 -12.77 16.55 3.02
N GLY A 118 -11.57 17.09 2.79
CA GLY A 118 -10.72 17.70 3.82
C GLY A 118 -9.99 16.71 4.73
N LYS A 119 -10.15 15.38 4.53
CA LYS A 119 -9.48 14.36 5.34
C LYS A 119 -8.11 13.98 4.78
N PRO A 120 -7.15 13.55 5.63
CA PRO A 120 -5.90 12.96 5.17
C PRO A 120 -6.13 11.75 4.26
N VAL A 121 -5.15 11.45 3.42
CA VAL A 121 -5.23 10.28 2.54
C VAL A 121 -5.14 8.99 3.36
N PRO A 122 -6.08 8.03 3.16
CA PRO A 122 -6.01 6.72 3.79
C PRO A 122 -4.68 6.05 3.50
N THR A 123 -3.94 5.73 4.57
CA THR A 123 -2.58 5.24 4.47
C THR A 123 -2.42 3.94 5.23
N VAL A 124 -1.91 2.91 4.57
CA VAL A 124 -1.65 1.59 5.15
C VAL A 124 -0.14 1.40 5.31
N LEU A 125 0.29 0.91 6.46
CA LEU A 125 1.68 0.59 6.75
C LEU A 125 2.00 -0.86 6.34
N LEU A 126 3.04 -1.05 5.53
CA LEU A 126 3.49 -2.38 5.10
C LEU A 126 4.83 -2.72 5.75
N ALA A 127 4.81 -3.72 6.63
CA ALA A 127 5.98 -4.34 7.22
C ALA A 127 6.53 -5.43 6.27
N ASN A 128 7.41 -5.04 5.35
CA ASN A 128 7.87 -5.94 4.28
C ASN A 128 9.10 -6.75 4.67
N LYS A 129 9.30 -7.87 3.95
CA LYS A 129 10.34 -8.89 4.17
C LYS A 129 10.15 -9.68 5.47
N CYS A 130 8.90 -9.88 5.90
CA CYS A 130 8.59 -10.69 7.08
C CYS A 130 9.07 -12.15 6.96
N ASP A 131 9.35 -12.63 5.74
CA ASP A 131 9.99 -13.92 5.51
C ASP A 131 11.45 -14.01 5.99
N GLN A 132 12.09 -12.87 6.29
CA GLN A 132 13.51 -12.79 6.68
C GLN A 132 13.70 -12.44 8.17
N GLY A 133 12.63 -12.08 8.87
CA GLY A 133 12.67 -11.65 10.26
C GLY A 133 11.44 -12.16 11.00
N ILE A 134 11.53 -13.39 11.51
CA ILE A 134 10.43 -14.07 12.21
C ILE A 134 10.16 -13.43 13.60
N ASP A 135 11.16 -12.81 14.24
CA ASP A 135 11.05 -12.42 15.66
C ASP A 135 10.67 -10.95 15.94
N VAL A 136 10.83 -10.01 15.00
CA VAL A 136 10.75 -8.57 15.36
C VAL A 136 9.29 -8.09 15.56
N LEU A 137 8.32 -8.70 14.87
CA LEU A 137 6.93 -8.22 14.85
C LEU A 137 5.92 -9.18 15.48
N MET A 138 6.20 -10.49 15.55
CA MET A 138 5.24 -11.49 16.06
C MET A 138 4.81 -11.25 17.52
N ASN A 139 5.62 -10.54 18.32
CA ASN A 139 5.30 -10.19 19.71
C ASN A 139 4.76 -8.75 19.89
N ASN A 140 4.59 -7.97 18.81
CA ASN A 140 4.35 -6.53 18.89
C ASN A 140 3.08 -6.07 18.17
N GLY A 141 2.16 -6.96 17.79
CA GLY A 141 0.93 -6.58 17.05
C GLY A 141 0.13 -5.46 17.72
N ILE A 142 -0.04 -5.53 19.06
CA ILE A 142 -0.70 -4.48 19.85
C ILE A 142 0.04 -3.13 19.75
N LYS A 143 1.38 -3.15 19.80
CA LYS A 143 2.19 -1.93 19.66
C LYS A 143 2.07 -1.34 18.27
N MET A 144 1.99 -2.18 17.24
CA MET A 144 1.84 -1.71 15.86
C MET A 144 0.45 -1.14 15.59
N ASP A 145 -0.60 -1.74 16.16
CA ASP A 145 -1.95 -1.17 16.13
C ASP A 145 -2.00 0.19 16.81
N GLN A 146 -1.33 0.33 17.96
CA GLN A 146 -1.22 1.60 18.66
C GLN A 146 -0.42 2.63 17.88
N PHE A 147 0.74 2.26 17.33
CA PHE A 147 1.54 3.12 16.45
C PHE A 147 0.71 3.61 15.24
N CYS A 148 -0.07 2.73 14.62
CA CYS A 148 -0.93 3.11 13.50
C CYS A 148 -1.98 4.14 13.91
N LYS A 149 -2.64 3.95 15.05
CA LYS A 149 -3.63 4.90 15.56
C LYS A 149 -3.01 6.27 15.87
N GLU A 150 -1.87 6.28 16.55
CA GLU A 150 -1.17 7.50 16.96
C GLU A 150 -0.66 8.31 15.76
N ASN A 151 -0.26 7.64 14.68
CA ASN A 151 0.32 8.28 13.50
C ASN A 151 -0.66 8.37 12.31
N GLY A 152 -1.94 8.11 12.52
CA GLY A 152 -2.98 8.30 11.50
C GLY A 152 -2.91 7.32 10.32
N PHE A 153 -2.45 6.10 10.55
CA PHE A 153 -2.57 4.98 9.61
C PHE A 153 -3.92 4.29 9.79
N VAL A 154 -4.52 3.83 8.69
CA VAL A 154 -5.78 3.07 8.76
C VAL A 154 -5.58 1.64 9.23
N GLY A 155 -4.35 1.14 9.11
CA GLY A 155 -3.95 -0.19 9.54
C GLY A 155 -2.57 -0.56 9.02
N TRP A 156 -2.12 -1.76 9.36
CA TRP A 156 -0.85 -2.30 8.92
C TRP A 156 -0.96 -3.78 8.55
N PHE A 157 0.01 -4.24 7.75
CA PHE A 157 0.15 -5.64 7.40
C PHE A 157 1.61 -6.07 7.31
N GLU A 158 1.87 -7.31 7.71
CA GLU A 158 3.08 -8.02 7.33
C GLU A 158 3.01 -8.43 5.87
N THR A 159 4.08 -8.19 5.13
CA THR A 159 4.15 -8.49 3.71
C THR A 159 5.46 -9.16 3.34
N SER A 160 5.38 -10.04 2.36
CA SER A 160 6.56 -10.57 1.71
C SER A 160 6.29 -10.58 0.22
N ALA A 161 6.98 -9.71 -0.52
CA ALA A 161 7.00 -9.78 -1.98
C ALA A 161 7.47 -11.17 -2.48
N LYS A 162 8.18 -11.94 -1.65
CA LYS A 162 8.61 -13.31 -1.97
C LYS A 162 7.48 -14.33 -1.79
N VAL A 163 6.69 -14.24 -0.71
CA VAL A 163 5.79 -15.33 -0.26
C VAL A 163 4.30 -14.96 -0.15
N LYS A 164 3.92 -13.74 0.28
CA LYS A 164 2.53 -13.38 0.63
C LYS A 164 2.21 -11.92 0.29
N PHE A 165 1.28 -11.69 -0.65
CA PHE A 165 0.89 -10.32 -1.04
C PHE A 165 -0.55 -10.13 -1.56
N SER A 166 -1.32 -11.18 -1.90
CA SER A 166 -2.55 -11.04 -2.71
C SER A 166 -3.67 -10.12 -2.18
N PHE A 167 -3.80 -9.90 -0.87
CA PHE A 167 -5.06 -9.38 -0.28
C PHE A 167 -5.06 -7.89 0.14
N LEU A 168 -3.91 -7.23 0.11
CA LEU A 168 -3.73 -5.88 0.70
C LEU A 168 -4.56 -4.80 -0.01
N PHE A 169 -4.64 -4.91 -1.32
CA PHE A 169 -5.31 -3.94 -2.17
C PHE A 169 -6.85 -4.05 -2.13
N GLN A 170 -7.38 -5.24 -1.86
CA GLN A 170 -8.82 -5.44 -1.64
C GLN A 170 -9.27 -4.84 -0.31
N CYS A 171 -8.43 -4.91 0.72
CA CYS A 171 -8.70 -4.27 2.02
C CYS A 171 -8.83 -2.75 1.90
N PHE A 172 -8.00 -2.12 1.07
CA PHE A 172 -8.06 -0.68 0.82
C PHE A 172 -9.38 -0.26 0.17
N PHE A 173 -9.83 -1.00 -0.86
CA PHE A 173 -11.11 -0.73 -1.52
C PHE A 173 -12.28 -0.90 -0.53
N LYS A 174 -12.27 -1.96 0.27
CA LYS A 174 -13.31 -2.20 1.28
C LYS A 174 -13.35 -1.13 2.36
N TYR A 175 -12.20 -0.65 2.83
CA TYR A 175 -12.12 0.51 3.74
C TYR A 175 -12.80 1.75 3.14
N ARG A 176 -12.66 1.95 1.83
CA ARG A 176 -13.26 3.10 1.13
C ARG A 176 -14.78 3.00 1.03
N GLU A 177 -15.32 1.80 0.90
CA GLU A 177 -16.78 1.57 0.87
C GLU A 177 -17.41 1.66 2.26
N THR A 178 -16.77 1.09 3.28
CA THR A 178 -17.37 0.94 4.62
C THR A 178 -16.96 2.04 5.60
N GLY A 179 -15.93 2.82 5.29
CA GLY A 179 -15.29 3.77 6.20
C GLY A 179 -14.62 3.12 7.42
N SER A 180 -14.57 1.78 7.48
CA SER A 180 -14.11 1.01 8.65
C SER A 180 -13.06 -0.03 8.23
N TYR A 181 -11.90 0.00 8.87
CA TYR A 181 -10.86 -1.00 8.69
C TYR A 181 -11.11 -2.17 9.65
N ASN A 182 -11.07 -3.41 9.15
CA ASN A 182 -11.18 -4.60 9.99
C ASN A 182 -9.96 -5.49 9.73
N SER A 183 -9.11 -5.65 10.76
CA SER A 183 -7.87 -6.45 10.71
C SER A 183 -8.10 -7.93 10.38
N SER A 184 -9.32 -8.45 10.59
CA SER A 184 -9.70 -9.81 10.19
C SER A 184 -9.76 -10.01 8.66
N PHE A 185 -9.84 -8.93 7.85
CA PHE A 185 -9.77 -9.03 6.39
C PHE A 185 -8.40 -9.52 5.89
N GLY A 186 -7.33 -9.29 6.65
CA GLY A 186 -5.98 -9.75 6.31
C GLY A 186 -5.66 -11.18 6.76
N GLN A 187 -6.33 -11.69 7.79
CA GLN A 187 -6.00 -12.98 8.42
C GLN A 187 -6.88 -14.13 7.94
N ASN A 188 -8.11 -13.86 7.49
CA ASN A 188 -9.00 -14.90 6.96
C ASN A 188 -9.00 -14.92 5.43
N ALA A 189 -8.14 -15.77 4.85
CA ALA A 189 -8.23 -16.18 3.44
C ALA A 189 -9.63 -16.73 3.06
N TYR A 190 -10.45 -17.09 4.05
CA TYR A 190 -11.80 -17.60 3.89
C TYR A 190 -12.86 -16.53 3.56
N LEU A 191 -12.64 -15.25 3.86
CA LEU A 191 -13.63 -14.20 3.56
C LEU A 191 -13.53 -13.64 2.13
N ALA A 192 -12.45 -13.95 1.40
CA ALA A 192 -12.34 -13.67 -0.03
C ALA A 192 -13.14 -14.65 -0.92
N LYS A 193 -13.83 -15.64 -0.31
CA LYS A 193 -14.76 -16.56 -1.00
C LYS A 193 -16.24 -16.18 -0.83
N LEU A 194 -16.55 -15.08 -0.12
CA LEU A 194 -17.93 -14.71 0.21
C LEU A 194 -18.37 -13.34 -0.33
N LEU A 195 -17.67 -12.82 -1.33
CA LEU A 195 -18.13 -11.78 -2.25
C LEU A 195 -17.66 -12.16 -3.66
#